data_AF-H3NIF6-F1
#
_entry.id   AF-H3NIF6-F1
#
_cell.length_a   1.000
_cell.length_b   1.000
_cell.length_c   1.000
_cell.angle_alpha   90.00
_cell.angle_beta   90.00
_cell.angle_gamma   90.00
#
_symmetry.space_group_name_H-M   'P 1'
#
loop_
_entity.id
_entity.type
_entity.pdbx_description
1 polymer ?
#
loop_
_entity_poly.entity_id
_entity_poly.type
_entity_poly.pdbx_seq_one_letter_code
_entity_poly.pdbx_strand_id
1 'polypeptide(L)'
;MKFTIRKELKKIQIIYIDISPLHRIIRQLFPNASIIIDCFHIVQSLNLELNRYRIHWMYKVKYQDRWLYNKLKRYWKLFLKKETDLDHTHYRRFTLFDSLTNTGHIVDYLLDQNQVFKETDRIGQNLRYA
;
A
#
# COMPACT_ATOMS: atom_id res chain seq x y z
N MET A 1 13.31 39.39 -15.36
CA MET A 1 12.53 38.20 -15.80
C MET A 1 11.94 37.35 -14.65
N LYS A 2 11.71 37.90 -13.43
CA LYS A 2 11.12 37.14 -12.28
C LYS A 2 9.60 37.38 -12.09
N PHE A 3 9.03 38.40 -12.73
CA PHE A 3 7.62 38.79 -12.52
C PHE A 3 6.61 37.99 -13.36
N THR A 4 7.03 37.40 -14.49
CA THR A 4 6.14 36.68 -15.42
C THR A 4 5.63 35.37 -14.82
N ILE A 5 6.50 34.61 -14.13
CA ILE A 5 6.15 33.30 -13.57
C ILE A 5 5.04 33.43 -12.52
N ARG A 6 5.16 34.36 -11.56
CA ARG A 6 4.13 34.57 -10.52
C ARG A 6 2.74 34.90 -11.07
N LYS A 7 2.66 35.53 -12.25
CA LYS A 7 1.37 35.84 -12.90
C LYS A 7 0.73 34.59 -13.50
N GLU A 8 1.54 33.69 -14.06
CA GLU A 8 1.08 32.40 -14.59
C GLU A 8 0.68 31.43 -13.47
N LEU A 9 1.38 31.42 -12.33
CA LEU A 9 1.02 30.55 -11.18
C LEU A 9 -0.39 30.85 -10.63
N LYS A 10 -0.86 32.09 -10.74
CA LYS A 10 -2.21 32.50 -10.29
C LYS A 10 -3.35 31.99 -11.17
N LYS A 11 -3.06 31.51 -12.38
CA LYS A 11 -4.06 30.99 -13.33
C LYS A 11 -4.35 29.50 -13.14
N ILE A 12 -3.51 28.80 -12.38
CA ILE A 12 -3.66 27.36 -12.15
C ILE A 12 -4.81 27.11 -11.19
N GLN A 13 -5.73 26.24 -11.60
CA GLN A 13 -6.95 25.92 -10.84
C GLN A 13 -6.81 24.64 -10.01
N ILE A 14 -6.04 23.65 -10.49
CA ILE A 14 -5.92 22.33 -9.85
C ILE A 14 -4.46 21.89 -9.85
N ILE A 15 -4.01 21.33 -8.71
CA ILE A 15 -2.70 20.70 -8.57
C ILE A 15 -2.90 19.33 -7.89
N TYR A 16 -2.40 18.28 -8.53
CA TYR A 16 -2.26 16.95 -7.92
C TYR A 16 -0.93 16.89 -7.18
N ILE A 17 -0.97 16.57 -5.89
CA ILE A 17 0.22 16.59 -5.02
C ILE A 17 0.38 15.25 -4.31
N ASP A 18 1.62 14.75 -4.31
CA ASP A 18 2.11 13.71 -3.40
C ASP A 18 2.10 14.25 -1.95
N ILE A 19 1.88 13.40 -0.94
CA ILE A 19 1.86 13.73 0.51
C ILE A 19 3.28 14.09 1.03
N SER A 20 4.13 14.65 0.18
CA SER A 20 5.44 15.14 0.52
C SER A 20 5.36 16.36 1.46
N PRO A 21 6.44 16.66 2.20
CA PRO A 21 6.53 17.86 3.04
C PRO A 21 6.46 19.18 2.23
N LEU A 22 6.46 19.09 0.89
CA LEU A 22 6.40 20.24 -0.01
C LEU A 22 5.00 20.89 -0.05
N HIS A 23 3.98 20.31 0.61
CA HIS A 23 2.63 20.89 0.68
C HIS A 23 2.67 22.38 1.06
N ARG A 24 3.61 22.76 1.94
CA ARG A 24 3.65 24.10 2.53
C ARG A 24 4.17 25.10 1.51
N ILE A 25 5.18 24.69 0.75
CA ILE A 25 5.77 25.46 -0.34
C ILE A 25 4.77 25.59 -1.48
N ILE A 26 4.06 24.50 -1.84
CA ILE A 26 3.10 24.52 -2.94
C ILE A 26 1.90 25.43 -2.62
N ARG A 27 1.38 25.41 -1.38
CA ARG A 27 0.35 26.39 -0.95
C ARG A 27 0.83 27.85 -1.05
N GLN A 28 2.10 28.12 -0.78
CA GLN A 28 2.67 29.47 -0.91
C GLN A 28 2.84 29.90 -2.38
N LEU A 29 3.19 28.95 -3.27
CA LEU A 29 3.38 29.23 -4.69
C LEU A 29 2.06 29.33 -5.45
N PHE A 30 1.03 28.59 -5.03
CA PHE A 30 -0.27 28.49 -5.70
C PHE A 30 -1.43 28.68 -4.71
N PRO A 31 -1.62 29.90 -4.18
CA PRO A 31 -2.64 30.16 -3.17
C PRO A 31 -4.07 30.01 -3.69
N ASN A 32 -4.28 30.09 -5.00
CA ASN A 32 -5.59 30.01 -5.65
C ASN A 32 -5.94 28.61 -6.19
N ALA A 33 -4.99 27.66 -6.14
CA ALA A 33 -5.20 26.34 -6.71
C ALA A 33 -5.86 25.40 -5.69
N SER A 34 -6.83 24.61 -6.16
CA SER A 34 -7.35 23.49 -5.40
C SER A 34 -6.31 22.38 -5.38
N ILE A 35 -5.88 21.99 -4.18
CA ILE A 35 -4.94 20.90 -3.97
C ILE A 35 -5.73 19.61 -3.85
N ILE A 36 -5.53 18.70 -4.80
CA ILE A 36 -6.09 17.36 -4.77
C ILE A 36 -4.96 16.42 -4.40
N ILE A 37 -5.14 15.64 -3.33
CA ILE A 37 -4.18 14.59 -2.96
C ILE A 37 -4.40 13.44 -3.92
N ASP A 38 -3.34 13.01 -4.60
CA ASP A 38 -3.43 11.88 -5.51
C ASP A 38 -3.54 10.58 -4.72
N CYS A 39 -4.62 9.83 -4.94
CA CYS A 39 -4.86 8.53 -4.31
C CYS A 39 -3.78 7.51 -4.67
N PHE A 40 -3.10 7.65 -5.82
CA PHE A 40 -1.96 6.83 -6.18
C PHE A 40 -0.83 6.94 -5.15
N HIS A 41 -0.49 8.17 -4.74
CA HIS A 41 0.57 8.40 -3.76
C HIS A 41 0.18 7.91 -2.36
N ILE A 42 -1.09 8.05 -1.97
CA ILE A 42 -1.60 7.46 -0.71
C ILE A 42 -1.46 5.93 -0.74
N VAL A 43 -1.94 5.28 -1.80
CA VAL A 43 -1.84 3.82 -1.97
C VAL A 43 -0.38 3.37 -2.00
N GLN A 44 0.51 4.13 -2.64
CA GLN A 44 1.94 3.85 -2.69
C GLN A 44 2.59 3.94 -1.30
N SER A 45 2.29 4.99 -0.52
CA SER A 45 2.77 5.14 0.85
C SER A 45 2.27 4.01 1.75
N LEU A 46 1.01 3.59 1.61
CA LEU A 46 0.46 2.45 2.35
C LEU A 46 1.12 1.14 1.97
N ASN A 47 1.36 0.89 0.69
CA ASN A 47 2.08 -0.31 0.23
C ASN A 47 3.51 -0.36 0.80
N LEU A 48 4.18 0.79 0.90
CA LEU A 48 5.50 0.88 1.53
C LEU A 48 5.42 0.54 3.01
N GLU A 49 4.44 1.10 3.73
CA GLU A 49 4.29 0.88 5.16
C GLU A 49 3.88 -0.56 5.49
N LEU A 50 2.98 -1.14 4.71
CA LEU A 50 2.61 -2.55 4.80
C LEU A 50 3.83 -3.45 4.61
N ASN A 51 4.70 -3.14 3.63
CA ASN A 51 5.94 -3.87 3.43
C ASN A 51 6.94 -3.72 4.58
N ARG A 52 7.08 -2.52 5.14
CA ARG A 52 7.93 -2.27 6.32
C ARG A 52 7.43 -3.07 7.51
N TYR A 53 6.13 -3.04 7.77
CA TYR A 53 5.50 -3.80 8.84
C TYR A 53 5.73 -5.30 8.65
N ARG A 54 5.49 -5.84 7.44
CA ARG A 54 5.75 -7.24 7.11
C ARG A 54 7.19 -7.64 7.40
N ILE A 55 8.17 -6.83 6.99
CA ILE A 55 9.59 -7.09 7.22
C ILE A 55 9.91 -7.07 8.72
N HIS A 56 9.42 -6.07 9.45
CA HIS A 56 9.60 -5.96 10.89
C HIS A 56 9.03 -7.19 11.62
N TRP A 57 7.82 -7.60 11.24
CA TRP A 57 7.19 -8.77 11.83
C TRP A 57 7.90 -10.07 11.45
N MET A 58 8.38 -10.20 10.21
CA MET A 58 9.26 -11.30 9.80
C MET A 58 10.50 -11.42 10.67
N TYR A 59 11.15 -10.30 11.05
CA TYR A 59 12.29 -10.35 11.96
C TYR A 59 11.91 -10.93 13.33
N LYS A 60 10.73 -10.60 13.86
CA LYS A 60 10.23 -11.13 15.14
C LYS A 60 9.97 -12.64 15.06
N VAL A 61 9.35 -13.11 13.98
CA VAL A 61 8.98 -14.54 13.86
C VAL A 61 10.11 -15.42 13.32
N LYS A 62 11.22 -14.86 12.83
CA LYS A 62 12.32 -15.59 12.17
C LYS A 62 12.82 -16.83 12.92
N TYR A 63 12.92 -16.74 14.24
CA TYR A 63 13.41 -17.84 15.09
C TYR A 63 12.31 -18.56 15.87
N GLN A 64 11.12 -17.97 15.98
CA GLN A 64 9.99 -18.52 16.73
C GLN A 64 9.11 -19.40 15.83
N ASP A 65 8.85 -18.93 14.60
CA ASP A 65 8.06 -19.64 13.60
C ASP A 65 8.72 -19.47 12.22
N ARG A 66 9.64 -20.39 11.93
CA ARG A 66 10.36 -20.42 10.66
C ARG A 66 9.41 -20.72 9.48
N TRP A 67 8.30 -21.43 9.71
CA TRP A 67 7.35 -21.76 8.65
C TRP A 67 6.57 -20.53 8.22
N LEU A 68 6.03 -19.78 9.19
CA LEU A 68 5.38 -18.51 8.95
C LEU A 68 6.33 -17.48 8.31
N TYR A 69 7.56 -17.36 8.80
CA TYR A 69 8.58 -16.52 8.18
C TYR A 69 8.76 -16.84 6.68
N ASN A 70 8.86 -18.13 6.33
CA ASN A 70 9.03 -18.56 4.94
C ASN A 70 7.80 -18.25 4.09
N LYS A 71 6.59 -18.41 4.62
CA LYS A 71 5.35 -18.06 3.91
C LYS A 71 5.25 -16.56 3.67
N LEU A 72 5.50 -15.72 4.69
CA LEU A 72 5.53 -14.26 4.57
C LEU A 72 6.58 -13.79 3.57
N LYS A 73 7.73 -14.47 3.51
CA LYS A 73 8.79 -14.19 2.53
C LYS A 73 8.39 -14.61 1.12
N ARG A 74 7.73 -15.75 0.94
CA ARG A 74 7.38 -16.30 -0.37
C ARG A 74 6.21 -15.57 -1.01
N TYR A 75 5.17 -15.30 -0.22
CA TYR A 75 3.87 -14.82 -0.71
C TYR A 75 3.68 -13.31 -0.61
N TRP A 76 4.73 -12.54 -0.30
CA TRP A 76 4.66 -11.10 -0.09
C TRP A 76 4.01 -10.28 -1.22
N LYS A 77 4.16 -10.73 -2.47
CA LYS A 77 3.56 -10.05 -3.63
C LYS A 77 2.03 -10.14 -3.64
N LEU A 78 1.43 -11.10 -2.94
CA LEU A 78 -0.02 -11.23 -2.89
C LEU A 78 -0.68 -10.05 -2.16
N PHE A 79 -0.04 -9.48 -1.15
CA PHE A 79 -0.52 -8.27 -0.44
C PHE A 79 -0.57 -7.01 -1.34
N LEU A 80 0.15 -7.02 -2.46
CA LEU A 80 0.15 -5.92 -3.43
C LEU A 80 -0.97 -6.04 -4.48
N LYS A 81 -1.63 -7.20 -4.54
CA LYS A 81 -2.75 -7.42 -5.46
C LYS A 81 -4.03 -6.78 -4.91
N LYS A 82 -4.90 -6.35 -5.83
CA LYS A 82 -6.27 -6.05 -5.46
C LYS A 82 -6.95 -7.33 -5.00
N GLU A 83 -7.87 -7.20 -4.05
CA GLU A 83 -8.68 -8.32 -3.59
C GLU A 83 -9.37 -9.06 -4.76
N THR A 84 -9.88 -8.31 -5.74
CA THR A 84 -10.51 -8.87 -6.95
C THR A 84 -9.57 -9.70 -7.83
N ASP A 85 -8.25 -9.52 -7.69
CA ASP A 85 -7.24 -10.23 -8.48
C ASP A 85 -6.72 -11.48 -7.75
N LEU A 86 -7.20 -11.73 -6.53
CA LEU A 86 -6.97 -12.96 -5.81
C LEU A 86 -7.97 -14.01 -6.27
N ASP A 87 -7.47 -15.22 -6.50
CA ASP A 87 -8.32 -16.38 -6.71
C ASP A 87 -8.84 -16.90 -5.37
N HIS A 88 -10.15 -16.91 -5.21
CA HIS A 88 -10.88 -17.49 -4.06
C HIS A 88 -11.59 -18.80 -4.43
N THR A 89 -11.49 -19.24 -5.69
CA THR A 89 -12.33 -20.31 -6.25
C THR A 89 -11.52 -21.56 -6.58
N HIS A 90 -10.38 -21.43 -7.27
CA HIS A 90 -9.62 -22.58 -7.73
C HIS A 90 -8.55 -22.98 -6.72
N TYR A 91 -8.76 -24.12 -6.08
CA TYR A 91 -7.81 -24.73 -5.17
C TYR A 91 -6.72 -25.46 -5.94
N ARG A 92 -5.45 -25.14 -5.65
CA ARG A 92 -4.29 -25.78 -6.25
C ARG A 92 -3.16 -25.97 -5.25
N ARG A 93 -2.12 -26.71 -5.64
CA ARG A 93 -0.94 -26.90 -4.81
C ARG A 93 -0.10 -25.63 -4.75
N PHE A 94 0.24 -25.19 -3.54
CA PHE A 94 1.16 -24.09 -3.29
C PHE A 94 2.28 -24.57 -2.35
N THR A 95 3.52 -24.18 -2.63
CA THR A 95 4.66 -24.54 -1.78
C THR A 95 4.48 -23.98 -0.36
N LEU A 96 4.95 -24.69 0.67
CA LEU A 96 4.76 -24.31 2.08
C LEU A 96 3.31 -24.44 2.61
N PHE A 97 2.39 -25.00 1.82
CA PHE A 97 1.05 -25.38 2.25
C PHE A 97 0.83 -26.88 2.03
N ASP A 98 0.33 -27.57 3.06
CA ASP A 98 0.16 -29.03 3.05
C ASP A 98 -1.14 -29.48 2.38
N SER A 99 -2.13 -28.59 2.29
CA SER A 99 -3.40 -28.80 1.59
C SER A 99 -3.47 -27.99 0.30
N LEU A 100 -4.44 -28.32 -0.55
CA LEU A 100 -4.79 -27.44 -1.66
C LEU A 100 -5.32 -26.13 -1.08
N THR A 101 -4.95 -25.01 -1.70
CA THR A 101 -5.34 -23.67 -1.28
C THR A 101 -5.48 -22.77 -2.51
N ASN A 102 -5.89 -21.52 -2.30
CA ASN A 102 -5.97 -20.49 -3.33
C ASN A 102 -5.27 -19.21 -2.84
N THR A 103 -5.11 -18.20 -3.69
CA THR A 103 -4.35 -17.01 -3.29
C THR A 103 -5.07 -16.16 -2.27
N GLY A 104 -6.42 -16.12 -2.30
CA GLY A 104 -7.21 -15.43 -1.29
C GLY A 104 -6.98 -16.02 0.10
N HIS A 105 -7.16 -17.33 0.23
CA HIS A 105 -6.94 -18.05 1.47
C HIS A 105 -5.49 -17.95 1.99
N ILE A 106 -4.49 -17.89 1.09
CA ILE A 106 -3.10 -17.62 1.51
C ILE A 106 -2.97 -16.22 2.14
N VAL A 107 -3.59 -15.21 1.53
CA VAL A 107 -3.55 -13.84 2.06
C VAL A 107 -4.28 -13.77 3.39
N ASP A 108 -5.51 -14.29 3.47
CA ASP A 108 -6.31 -14.36 4.69
C ASP A 108 -5.53 -15.02 5.84
N TYR A 109 -4.99 -16.22 5.58
CA TYR A 109 -4.20 -16.97 6.55
C TYR A 109 -3.02 -16.15 7.09
N LEU A 110 -2.32 -15.40 6.23
CA LEU A 110 -1.14 -14.62 6.63
C LEU A 110 -1.50 -13.31 7.33
N LEU A 111 -2.59 -12.66 6.95
CA LEU A 111 -3.09 -11.45 7.61
C LEU A 111 -3.63 -11.79 9.01
N ASP A 112 -4.30 -12.92 9.17
CA ASP A 112 -4.90 -13.36 10.44
C ASP A 112 -3.89 -13.63 11.55
N GLN A 113 -2.62 -13.79 11.21
CA GLN A 113 -1.55 -13.95 12.18
C GLN A 113 -1.19 -12.66 12.92
N ASN A 114 -1.58 -11.49 12.41
CA ASN A 114 -1.24 -10.20 13.01
C ASN A 114 -2.31 -9.14 12.71
N GLN A 115 -3.01 -8.71 13.75
CA GLN A 115 -4.12 -7.76 13.64
C GLN A 115 -3.73 -6.42 13.01
N VAL A 116 -2.58 -5.85 13.39
CA VAL A 116 -2.11 -4.56 12.84
C VAL A 116 -1.77 -4.71 11.35
N PHE A 117 -1.19 -5.84 10.95
CA PHE A 117 -0.91 -6.13 9.56
C PHE A 117 -2.19 -6.24 8.73
N LYS A 118 -3.20 -6.94 9.26
CA LYS A 118 -4.55 -7.07 8.66
C LYS A 118 -5.26 -5.73 8.51
N GLU A 119 -5.22 -4.88 9.53
CA GLU A 119 -5.83 -3.55 9.48
C GLU A 119 -5.14 -2.63 8.46
N THR A 120 -3.81 -2.68 8.39
CA THR A 120 -3.03 -1.90 7.42
C THR A 120 -3.36 -2.31 5.98
N ASP A 121 -3.48 -3.63 5.71
CA ASP A 121 -3.87 -4.13 4.39
C ASP A 121 -5.30 -3.70 4.03
N ARG A 122 -6.25 -3.84 4.95
CA ARG A 122 -7.65 -3.43 4.74
C ARG A 122 -7.80 -1.96 4.37
N ILE A 123 -7.08 -1.06 5.05
CA ILE A 123 -7.07 0.37 4.72
C ILE A 123 -6.53 0.59 3.31
N GLY A 124 -5.42 -0.08 2.96
CA GLY A 124 -4.83 -0.05 1.64
C GLY A 124 -5.78 -0.54 0.54
N GLN A 125 -6.50 -1.64 0.77
CA GLN A 125 -7.48 -2.17 -0.18
C GLN A 125 -8.64 -1.20 -0.39
N ASN A 126 -9.23 -0.66 0.68
CA ASN A 126 -10.35 0.29 0.57
C ASN A 126 -10.00 1.52 -0.28
N LEU A 127 -8.78 2.04 -0.12
CA LEU A 127 -8.30 3.20 -0.88
C LEU A 127 -7.97 2.89 -2.34
N ARG A 128 -7.80 1.62 -2.72
CA ARG A 128 -7.65 1.21 -4.13
C ARG A 128 -8.98 1.17 -4.88
N TYR A 129 -10.10 1.18 -4.16
CA TYR A 129 -11.47 1.15 -4.72
C TYR A 129 -12.24 2.47 -4.55
N ALA A 130 -11.62 3.48 -3.92
CA ALA A 130 -12.16 4.84 -3.79
C ALA A 130 -11.83 5.67 -5.04
#